data_AF-A0A1R2BHS9-F1
#
_entry.id   AF-A0A1R2BHS9-F1
#
_cell.length_a   1.000
_cell.length_b   1.000
_cell.length_c   1.000
_cell.angle_alpha   90.00
_cell.angle_beta   90.00
_cell.angle_gamma   90.00
#
_symmetry.space_group_name_H-M   'P 1'
#
loop_
_entity.id
_entity.type
_entity.pdbx_description
1 polymer ?
#
loop_
_entity_poly.entity_id
_entity_poly.type
_entity_poly.pdbx_seq_one_letter_code
_entity_poly.pdbx_strand_id
1 'polypeptide(L)'
;MLALLTILISSAYALNCTQLSCRSAYDDFEVNQCMKANDGINGLELALQICNDQFYSFCPTTIGNNTCQLPPQQPKVNIAAAGEPCALDINCIDGTCENGICNSLYSQGWSCQRDTQCGVGFYCETTCKPQVPSGEICSRDEMCVNSCGCFLGVCKNYFTIGNYSIIPSCNDGQNFLCESGACIMYNGNFICLPQNKLNVSSPFCYYDSECTALLEPGINFNTKCLCAQNGYGYLMCSLAPGDDIYMNYTNILGKWVNSKVISKCHTTRRTNLNCVKAYWDYQDYVTLAYFQAYALNYTQFNNSDSCVKNIYQSSFWRLQAEYFSFTKNKESGGLILALGISLFYL
;
A
#
# COMPACT_ATOMS: atom_id res chain seq x y z
N MET A 1 35.04 39.78 33.18
CA MET A 1 33.73 39.48 32.57
C MET A 1 33.97 39.19 31.10
N LEU A 2 34.24 37.93 30.75
CA LEU A 2 34.27 37.45 29.37
C LEU A 2 33.21 36.35 29.28
N ALA A 3 32.16 36.58 28.50
CA ALA A 3 31.13 35.59 28.23
C ALA A 3 31.59 34.72 27.07
N LEU A 4 31.80 33.42 27.31
CA LEU A 4 31.97 32.43 26.25
C LEU A 4 30.60 32.10 25.66
N LEU A 5 30.42 32.41 24.38
CA LEU A 5 29.28 32.01 23.57
C LEU A 5 29.59 30.62 22.98
N THR A 6 29.05 29.56 23.58
CA THR A 6 29.11 28.20 23.01
C THR A 6 28.04 28.05 21.94
N ILE A 7 28.46 28.08 20.67
CA ILE A 7 27.62 27.75 19.51
C ILE A 7 27.51 26.22 19.46
N LEU A 8 26.34 25.69 19.85
CA LEU A 8 25.96 24.30 19.59
C LEU A 8 25.58 24.17 18.12
N ILE A 9 26.48 23.59 17.32
CA ILE A 9 26.19 23.19 15.95
C ILE A 9 25.43 21.86 16.04
N SER A 10 24.09 21.91 15.97
CA SER A 10 23.28 20.73 15.72
C SER A 10 23.49 20.28 14.28
N SER A 11 24.32 19.26 14.06
CA SER A 11 24.39 18.59 12.76
C SER A 11 23.08 17.84 12.54
N ALA A 12 22.18 18.41 11.74
CA ALA A 12 21.10 17.65 11.12
C ALA A 12 21.75 16.62 10.20
N TYR A 13 21.65 15.34 10.56
CA TYR A 13 22.05 14.25 9.67
C TYR A 13 21.13 14.29 8.45
N ALA A 14 21.66 14.67 7.29
CA ALA A 14 20.94 14.52 6.03
C ALA A 14 20.62 13.03 5.84
N LEU A 15 19.39 12.72 5.44
CA LEU A 15 18.99 11.35 5.13
C LEU A 15 19.76 10.90 3.88
N ASN A 16 20.75 10.02 4.03
CA ASN A 16 21.51 9.49 2.90
C ASN A 16 20.67 8.45 2.15
N CYS A 17 20.13 8.85 1.00
CA CYS A 17 19.38 7.96 0.13
C CYS A 17 20.31 7.14 -0.76
N THR A 18 20.08 5.83 -0.82
CA THR A 18 20.82 4.95 -1.73
C THR A 18 20.48 5.30 -3.19
N GLN A 19 21.52 5.57 -3.98
CA GLN A 19 21.37 5.82 -5.41
C GLN A 19 21.31 4.49 -6.16
N LEU A 20 20.30 4.30 -7.01
CA LEU A 20 20.08 3.06 -7.76
C LEU A 20 20.15 3.34 -9.25
N SER A 21 21.26 2.98 -9.90
CA SER A 21 21.46 3.23 -11.33
C SER A 21 21.62 1.93 -12.11
N CYS A 22 21.31 1.96 -13.41
CA CYS A 22 21.63 0.82 -14.26
C CYS A 22 23.13 0.77 -14.54
N ARG A 23 23.64 -0.46 -14.66
CA ARG A 23 25.02 -0.75 -15.04
C ARG A 23 25.41 0.08 -16.27
N SER A 24 26.50 0.83 -16.13
CA SER A 24 27.16 1.55 -17.21
C SER A 24 28.19 0.66 -17.92
N ALA A 25 28.66 1.11 -19.10
CA ALA A 25 29.70 0.40 -19.84
C ALA A 25 31.07 0.37 -19.11
N TYR A 26 31.26 1.25 -18.12
CA TYR A 26 32.49 1.36 -17.34
C TYR A 26 32.46 0.53 -16.05
N ASP A 27 31.29 -0.01 -15.70
CA ASP A 27 31.15 -0.83 -14.52
C ASP A 27 31.67 -2.25 -14.77
N ASP A 28 32.75 -2.57 -14.04
CA ASP A 28 33.31 -3.91 -14.00
C ASP A 28 32.49 -4.80 -13.06
N PHE A 29 31.59 -5.59 -13.64
CA PHE A 29 30.74 -6.54 -12.92
C PHE A 29 31.37 -7.92 -13.01
N GLU A 30 31.38 -8.64 -11.89
CA GLU A 30 31.70 -10.06 -11.89
C GLU A 30 30.68 -10.87 -12.69
N VAL A 31 31.06 -12.09 -13.09
CA VAL A 31 30.16 -13.00 -13.80
C VAL A 31 28.89 -13.23 -12.98
N ASN A 32 27.73 -13.08 -13.62
CA ASN A 32 26.41 -13.19 -12.99
C ASN A 32 26.15 -12.18 -11.86
N GLN A 33 26.96 -11.13 -11.71
CA GLN A 33 26.63 -10.05 -10.78
C GLN A 33 25.41 -9.27 -11.29
N CYS A 34 24.46 -9.02 -10.39
CA CYS A 34 23.23 -8.28 -10.67
C CYS A 34 23.15 -6.97 -9.90
N MET A 35 23.94 -6.86 -8.82
CA MET A 35 24.09 -5.63 -8.06
C MET A 35 25.53 -5.45 -7.63
N LYS A 36 26.05 -4.25 -7.83
CA LYS A 36 27.38 -3.84 -7.39
C LYS A 36 27.26 -2.61 -6.50
N ALA A 37 27.80 -2.73 -5.30
CA ALA A 37 27.92 -1.64 -4.35
C ALA A 37 29.20 -0.86 -4.60
N ASN A 38 29.06 0.46 -4.72
CA ASN A 38 30.15 1.40 -4.87
C ASN A 38 30.05 2.47 -3.77
N ASP A 39 31.19 2.93 -3.28
CA ASP A 39 31.27 4.11 -2.43
C ASP A 39 31.17 5.35 -3.32
N GLY A 40 30.00 5.98 -3.32
CA GLY A 40 29.72 7.22 -4.02
C GLY A 40 30.05 8.46 -3.20
N ILE A 41 30.05 9.61 -3.88
CA ILE A 41 30.35 10.92 -3.26
C ILE A 41 29.32 11.26 -2.16
N ASN A 42 28.08 10.81 -2.33
CA ASN A 42 26.96 11.08 -1.43
C ASN A 42 26.55 9.86 -0.58
N GLY A 43 27.39 8.82 -0.51
CA GLY A 43 27.11 7.58 0.20
C GLY A 43 27.06 6.37 -0.73
N LEU A 44 26.30 5.34 -0.34
CA LEU A 44 26.25 4.09 -1.07
C LEU A 44 25.50 4.23 -2.41
N GLU A 45 26.16 3.85 -3.49
CA GLU A 45 25.60 3.72 -4.83
C GLU A 45 25.49 2.24 -5.21
N LEU A 46 24.35 1.84 -5.76
CA LEU A 46 24.13 0.49 -6.28
C LEU A 46 23.95 0.55 -7.80
N ALA A 47 24.91 -0.01 -8.53
CA ALA A 47 24.77 -0.26 -9.95
C ALA A 47 24.03 -1.60 -10.15
N LEU A 48 23.07 -1.62 -11.07
CA LEU A 48 22.13 -2.72 -11.26
C LEU A 48 22.21 -3.31 -12.67
N GLN A 49 22.25 -4.64 -12.74
CA GLN A 49 22.15 -5.39 -13.98
C GLN A 49 21.00 -6.40 -13.89
N ILE A 50 20.13 -6.37 -14.90
CA ILE A 50 19.00 -7.30 -14.98
C ILE A 50 19.52 -8.72 -15.20
N CYS A 51 18.98 -9.65 -14.43
CA CYS A 51 19.21 -11.08 -14.59
C CYS A 51 18.43 -11.63 -15.79
N ASN A 52 19.09 -11.76 -16.93
CA ASN A 52 18.48 -12.22 -18.18
C ASN A 52 18.57 -13.74 -18.41
N ASP A 53 19.18 -14.48 -17.49
CA ASP A 53 19.26 -15.93 -17.60
C ASP A 53 17.88 -16.59 -17.39
N GLN A 54 17.61 -17.68 -18.10
CA GLN A 54 16.32 -18.38 -18.01
C GLN A 54 16.07 -18.98 -16.62
N PHE A 55 17.11 -19.45 -15.96
CA PHE A 55 17.03 -20.09 -14.64
C PHE A 55 17.38 -19.08 -13.54
N TYR A 56 18.50 -18.38 -13.67
CA TYR A 56 19.00 -17.40 -12.70
C TYR A 56 18.44 -16.01 -13.01
N SER A 57 17.12 -15.85 -12.93
CA SER A 57 16.39 -14.63 -13.31
C SER A 57 16.09 -13.69 -12.14
N PHE A 58 16.53 -14.00 -10.92
CA PHE A 58 16.24 -13.21 -9.72
C PHE A 58 17.49 -12.54 -9.17
N CYS A 59 17.42 -11.23 -8.92
CA CYS A 59 18.44 -10.49 -8.19
C CYS A 59 17.98 -10.22 -6.75
N PRO A 60 18.68 -10.72 -5.71
CA PRO A 60 18.39 -10.35 -4.33
C PRO A 60 18.49 -8.84 -4.11
N THR A 61 17.59 -8.30 -3.29
CA THR A 61 17.53 -6.85 -2.99
C THR A 61 18.27 -6.46 -1.71
N THR A 62 19.07 -7.37 -1.15
CA THR A 62 19.90 -7.12 0.05
C THR A 62 20.97 -6.09 -0.29
N ILE A 63 21.06 -4.99 0.46
CA ILE A 63 22.04 -3.92 0.20
C ILE A 63 23.47 -4.49 0.16
N GLY A 64 24.18 -4.27 -0.96
CA GLY A 64 25.54 -4.78 -1.17
C GLY A 64 25.77 -5.36 -2.57
N ASN A 65 26.80 -6.18 -2.71
CA ASN A 65 27.03 -6.94 -3.94
C ASN A 65 26.11 -8.18 -3.97
N ASN A 66 25.37 -8.37 -5.07
CA ASN A 66 24.55 -9.56 -5.29
C ASN A 66 24.79 -10.15 -6.67
N THR A 67 24.57 -11.46 -6.75
CA THR A 67 24.58 -12.23 -7.98
C THR A 67 23.18 -12.73 -8.31
N CYS A 68 22.94 -12.99 -9.60
CA CYS A 68 21.73 -13.62 -10.07
C CYS A 68 21.56 -15.01 -9.47
N GLN A 69 20.36 -15.26 -8.94
CA GLN A 69 19.97 -16.50 -8.27
C GLN A 69 18.72 -17.08 -8.93
N LEU A 70 18.46 -18.35 -8.64
CA LEU A 70 17.15 -18.93 -8.92
C LEU A 70 16.08 -18.15 -8.15
N PRO A 71 14.92 -17.83 -8.77
CA PRO A 71 13.82 -17.20 -8.06
C PRO A 71 13.45 -17.98 -6.79
N PRO A 72 13.24 -17.30 -5.65
CA PRO A 72 12.94 -17.97 -4.40
C PRO A 72 11.66 -18.80 -4.54
N GLN A 73 11.78 -20.11 -4.32
CA GLN A 73 10.67 -21.06 -4.32
C GLN A 73 10.09 -21.30 -2.92
N GLN A 74 10.47 -20.48 -1.92
CA GLN A 74 10.08 -20.76 -0.55
C GLN A 74 8.54 -20.84 -0.43
N PRO A 75 8.02 -21.92 0.19
CA PRO A 75 6.59 -22.08 0.34
C PRO A 75 6.06 -20.88 1.11
N LYS A 76 5.01 -20.26 0.58
CA LYS A 76 4.38 -19.11 1.22
C LYS A 76 3.67 -19.59 2.50
N VAL A 77 4.24 -19.34 3.66
CA VAL A 77 3.69 -19.79 4.95
C VAL A 77 2.78 -18.73 5.55
N ASN A 78 1.64 -19.13 6.13
CA ASN A 78 0.72 -18.27 6.88
C ASN A 78 0.29 -17.00 6.10
N ILE A 79 -0.03 -17.15 4.83
CA ILE A 79 -0.39 -16.03 3.93
C ILE A 79 -1.89 -15.86 3.73
N ALA A 80 -2.71 -16.80 4.20
CA ALA A 80 -4.15 -16.85 3.98
C ALA A 80 -4.93 -17.13 5.30
N ALA A 81 -5.99 -16.39 5.58
CA ALA A 81 -6.94 -16.69 6.67
C ALA A 81 -8.13 -17.50 6.16
N ALA A 82 -9.02 -17.89 7.07
CA ALA A 82 -10.26 -18.58 6.72
C ALA A 82 -11.03 -17.85 5.59
N GLY A 83 -11.44 -18.60 4.57
CA GLY A 83 -12.07 -18.08 3.37
C GLY A 83 -11.10 -17.56 2.30
N GLU A 84 -9.80 -17.43 2.53
CA GLU A 84 -8.87 -17.06 1.46
C GLU A 84 -8.34 -18.30 0.70
N PRO A 85 -7.94 -18.16 -0.59
CA PRO A 85 -7.40 -19.27 -1.37
C PRO A 85 -6.07 -19.79 -0.82
N CYS A 86 -5.85 -21.09 -0.97
CA CYS A 86 -4.63 -21.79 -0.57
C CYS A 86 -4.30 -22.93 -1.53
N ALA A 87 -3.03 -23.36 -1.53
CA ALA A 87 -2.58 -24.54 -2.25
C ALA A 87 -2.25 -25.71 -1.30
N LEU A 88 -1.78 -25.39 -0.10
CA LEU A 88 -1.32 -26.30 0.94
C LEU A 88 -1.75 -25.78 2.31
N ASP A 89 -1.86 -26.68 3.29
CA ASP A 89 -2.22 -26.33 4.68
C ASP A 89 -1.29 -25.25 5.26
N ILE A 90 0.00 -25.31 4.93
CA ILE A 90 0.99 -24.33 5.40
C ILE A 90 0.72 -22.91 4.90
N ASN A 91 -0.10 -22.73 3.86
CA ASN A 91 -0.49 -21.38 3.41
C ASN A 91 -1.48 -20.74 4.37
N CYS A 92 -2.25 -21.54 5.12
CA CYS A 92 -3.27 -21.06 6.04
C CYS A 92 -2.63 -20.62 7.37
N ILE A 93 -2.98 -19.43 7.86
CA ILE A 93 -2.52 -18.87 9.14
C ILE A 93 -2.97 -19.76 10.30
N ASP A 94 -4.18 -20.28 10.16
CA ASP A 94 -4.85 -21.22 11.05
C ASP A 94 -5.65 -22.18 10.16
N GLY A 95 -5.88 -23.41 10.63
CA GLY A 95 -6.73 -24.38 9.94
C GLY A 95 -6.02 -25.19 8.86
N THR A 96 -6.81 -25.72 7.93
CA THR A 96 -6.38 -26.60 6.83
C THR A 96 -6.84 -26.05 5.49
N CYS A 97 -6.12 -26.40 4.44
CA CYS A 97 -6.46 -26.07 3.07
C CYS A 97 -7.33 -27.17 2.47
N GLU A 98 -8.63 -26.90 2.32
CA GLU A 98 -9.58 -27.86 1.77
C GLU A 98 -10.23 -27.27 0.52
N ASN A 99 -10.23 -28.04 -0.57
CA ASN A 99 -10.76 -27.60 -1.87
C ASN A 99 -10.17 -26.24 -2.34
N GLY A 100 -8.90 -25.98 -1.99
CA GLY A 100 -8.19 -24.76 -2.36
C GLY A 100 -8.57 -23.51 -1.56
N ILE A 101 -9.27 -23.66 -0.43
CA ILE A 101 -9.67 -22.57 0.46
C ILE A 101 -9.26 -22.91 1.90
N CYS A 102 -8.75 -21.93 2.64
CA CYS A 102 -8.45 -22.10 4.06
C CYS A 102 -9.74 -22.20 4.87
N ASN A 103 -9.89 -23.26 5.65
CA ASN A 103 -10.96 -23.40 6.63
C ASN A 103 -10.54 -22.81 7.97
N SER A 104 -11.52 -22.34 8.74
CA SER A 104 -11.29 -21.96 10.14
C SER A 104 -11.06 -23.18 11.03
N LEU A 105 -10.29 -23.01 12.10
CA LEU A 105 -10.16 -24.03 13.13
C LEU A 105 -11.46 -24.22 13.92
N TYR A 106 -12.17 -23.12 14.18
CA TYR A 106 -13.26 -23.10 15.14
C TYR A 106 -14.54 -22.46 14.58
N SER A 107 -15.66 -23.10 14.87
CA SER A 107 -17.00 -22.63 14.53
C SER A 107 -17.56 -21.69 15.60
N GLN A 108 -18.70 -21.07 15.33
CA GLN A 108 -19.41 -20.23 16.31
C GLN A 108 -19.57 -20.93 17.67
N GLY A 109 -19.28 -20.19 18.75
CA GLY A 109 -19.42 -20.67 20.13
C GLY A 109 -18.26 -21.53 20.63
N TRP A 110 -17.30 -21.90 19.78
CA TRP A 110 -16.12 -22.65 20.18
C TRP A 110 -15.06 -21.72 20.78
N SER A 111 -14.30 -22.22 21.74
CA SER A 111 -13.23 -21.46 22.39
C SER A 111 -12.13 -21.09 21.40
N CYS A 112 -11.67 -19.85 21.49
CA CYS A 112 -10.64 -19.29 20.61
C CYS A 112 -9.68 -18.40 21.41
N GLN A 113 -8.52 -18.14 20.83
CA GLN A 113 -7.49 -17.23 21.35
C GLN A 113 -7.15 -16.10 20.39
N ARG A 114 -7.32 -16.31 19.09
CA ARG A 114 -7.04 -15.32 18.05
C ARG A 114 -8.23 -15.22 17.11
N ASP A 115 -8.48 -14.01 16.61
CA ASP A 115 -9.56 -13.77 15.65
C ASP A 115 -9.43 -14.67 14.41
N THR A 116 -8.21 -14.92 13.90
CA THR A 116 -7.93 -15.76 12.72
C THR A 116 -8.30 -17.24 12.87
N GLN A 117 -8.53 -17.72 14.10
CA GLN A 117 -8.95 -19.10 14.34
C GLN A 117 -10.45 -19.30 14.05
N CYS A 118 -11.21 -18.21 14.07
CA CYS A 118 -12.64 -18.21 13.79
C CYS A 118 -12.91 -18.13 12.29
N GLY A 119 -14.13 -18.52 11.91
CA GLY A 119 -14.61 -18.41 10.53
C GLY A 119 -14.83 -16.98 10.06
N VAL A 120 -14.99 -16.84 8.74
CA VAL A 120 -15.52 -15.62 8.12
C VAL A 120 -16.85 -15.23 8.77
N GLY A 121 -17.04 -13.93 9.06
CA GLY A 121 -18.23 -13.44 9.76
C GLY A 121 -18.14 -13.52 11.29
N PHE A 122 -17.05 -14.04 11.84
CA PHE A 122 -16.84 -14.19 13.28
C PHE A 122 -15.54 -13.51 13.72
N TYR A 123 -15.47 -13.18 15.01
CA TYR A 123 -14.27 -12.70 15.71
C TYR A 123 -14.11 -13.47 17.03
N CYS A 124 -12.96 -13.33 17.69
CA CYS A 124 -12.66 -14.04 18.93
C CYS A 124 -12.86 -13.17 20.18
N GLU A 125 -13.69 -13.64 21.10
CA GLU A 125 -13.87 -13.07 22.44
C GLU A 125 -14.10 -14.21 23.45
N THR A 126 -13.02 -14.92 23.78
CA THR A 126 -12.99 -16.24 24.46
C THR A 126 -13.63 -17.38 23.68
N THR A 127 -14.68 -17.08 22.90
CA THR A 127 -15.32 -17.95 21.94
C THR A 127 -15.52 -17.20 20.62
N CYS A 128 -15.69 -17.93 19.51
CA CYS A 128 -15.99 -17.31 18.22
C CYS A 128 -17.41 -16.73 18.22
N LYS A 129 -17.52 -15.40 18.10
CA LYS A 129 -18.78 -14.64 18.11
C LYS A 129 -19.04 -13.99 16.76
N PRO A 130 -20.32 -13.84 16.34
CA PRO A 130 -20.65 -13.14 15.10
C PRO A 130 -20.20 -11.69 15.14
N GLN A 131 -19.72 -11.16 14.01
CA GLN A 131 -19.43 -9.73 13.88
C GLN A 131 -20.68 -8.87 14.12
N VAL A 132 -20.49 -7.71 14.74
CA VAL A 132 -21.57 -6.80 15.11
C VAL A 132 -21.80 -5.74 14.03
N PRO A 133 -23.07 -5.40 13.73
CA PRO A 133 -23.41 -4.46 12.66
C PRO A 133 -23.08 -3.00 13.02
N SER A 134 -23.21 -2.10 12.05
CA SER A 134 -23.03 -0.67 12.28
C SER A 134 -24.04 -0.14 13.32
N GLY A 135 -23.58 0.74 14.20
CA GLY A 135 -24.38 1.32 15.29
C GLY A 135 -24.32 0.53 16.60
N GLU A 136 -23.77 -0.69 16.59
CA GLU A 136 -23.65 -1.54 17.78
C GLU A 136 -22.31 -1.38 18.49
N ILE A 137 -22.25 -1.84 19.75
CA ILE A 137 -21.11 -1.69 20.64
C ILE A 137 -19.92 -2.55 20.17
N CYS A 138 -18.73 -1.97 20.20
CA CYS A 138 -17.46 -2.64 19.92
C CYS A 138 -16.35 -2.17 20.84
N SER A 139 -15.26 -2.92 20.88
CA SER A 139 -13.98 -2.49 21.49
C SER A 139 -12.80 -2.54 20.54
N ARG A 140 -12.92 -3.27 19.41
CA ARG A 140 -11.88 -3.45 18.39
C ARG A 140 -12.51 -3.54 16.99
N ASP A 141 -11.76 -3.20 15.96
CA ASP A 141 -12.21 -3.22 14.56
C ASP A 141 -12.67 -4.60 14.11
N GLU A 142 -12.03 -5.67 14.59
CA GLU A 142 -12.35 -7.05 14.23
C GLU A 142 -13.77 -7.45 14.63
N MET A 143 -14.32 -6.82 15.66
CA MET A 143 -15.69 -7.08 16.12
C MET A 143 -16.72 -6.59 15.12
N CYS A 144 -16.45 -5.47 14.45
CA CYS A 144 -17.38 -4.86 13.51
C CYS A 144 -17.43 -5.65 12.21
N VAL A 145 -18.61 -5.70 11.58
CA VAL A 145 -18.78 -6.20 10.20
C VAL A 145 -17.78 -5.54 9.25
N ASN A 146 -17.42 -6.23 8.17
CA ASN A 146 -16.28 -5.83 7.33
C ASN A 146 -16.41 -4.46 6.64
N SER A 147 -17.59 -3.86 6.58
CA SER A 147 -17.81 -2.50 6.08
C SER A 147 -17.57 -1.40 7.14
N CYS A 148 -17.24 -1.77 8.37
CA CYS A 148 -17.14 -0.88 9.52
C CYS A 148 -15.81 -1.06 10.29
N GLY A 149 -15.40 -0.02 11.00
CA GLY A 149 -14.38 -0.07 12.06
C GLY A 149 -14.96 0.40 13.40
N CYS A 150 -14.22 0.19 14.49
CA CYS A 150 -14.66 0.55 15.83
C CYS A 150 -14.29 1.99 16.15
N PHE A 151 -15.29 2.86 16.28
CA PHE A 151 -15.13 4.28 16.56
C PHE A 151 -15.74 4.63 17.91
N LEU A 152 -14.90 4.98 18.89
CA LEU A 152 -15.32 5.39 20.24
C LEU A 152 -16.34 4.43 20.89
N GLY A 153 -16.12 3.12 20.69
CA GLY A 153 -16.95 2.07 21.27
C GLY A 153 -18.16 1.66 20.42
N VAL A 154 -18.33 2.20 19.21
CA VAL A 154 -19.44 1.89 18.31
C VAL A 154 -18.93 1.58 16.89
N CYS A 155 -19.51 0.56 16.25
CA CYS A 155 -19.16 0.22 14.87
C CYS A 155 -19.68 1.27 13.89
N LYS A 156 -18.75 1.92 13.19
CA LYS A 156 -19.04 2.98 12.22
C LYS A 156 -18.52 2.59 10.84
N ASN A 157 -19.30 2.89 9.81
CA ASN A 157 -18.92 2.63 8.42
C ASN A 157 -17.60 3.35 8.08
N TYR A 158 -16.76 2.67 7.30
CA TYR A 158 -15.56 3.30 6.75
C TYR A 158 -15.92 4.47 5.84
N PHE A 159 -15.02 5.45 5.77
CA PHE A 159 -15.13 6.66 4.95
C PHE A 159 -16.37 7.52 5.27
N THR A 160 -16.72 7.66 6.56
CA THR A 160 -17.92 8.44 6.99
C THR A 160 -17.65 9.47 8.09
N ILE A 161 -16.45 9.51 8.66
CA ILE A 161 -16.08 10.51 9.65
C ILE A 161 -15.57 11.75 8.91
N GLY A 162 -16.31 12.85 9.04
CA GLY A 162 -15.97 14.11 8.41
C GLY A 162 -14.66 14.71 8.89
N ASN A 163 -14.14 15.63 8.09
CA ASN A 163 -12.89 16.34 8.32
C ASN A 163 -12.82 16.98 9.71
N TYR A 164 -11.61 17.03 10.28
CA TYR A 164 -11.28 17.60 11.60
C TYR A 164 -11.92 16.92 12.80
N SER A 165 -12.74 15.89 12.61
CA SER A 165 -13.27 15.07 13.71
C SER A 165 -12.15 14.35 14.44
N ILE A 166 -12.22 14.31 15.77
CA ILE A 166 -11.27 13.57 16.61
C ILE A 166 -11.50 12.07 16.46
N ILE A 167 -10.42 11.33 16.29
CA ILE A 167 -10.41 9.87 16.13
C ILE A 167 -9.45 9.22 17.14
N PRO A 168 -9.66 7.93 17.50
CA PRO A 168 -8.86 7.28 18.53
C PRO A 168 -7.44 6.92 18.07
N SER A 169 -7.21 6.76 16.77
CA SER A 169 -5.93 6.27 16.25
C SER A 169 -5.64 6.83 14.86
N CYS A 170 -4.36 6.89 14.51
CA CYS A 170 -3.89 7.21 13.17
C CYS A 170 -2.64 6.38 12.88
N ASN A 171 -2.73 5.45 11.93
CA ASN A 171 -1.65 4.52 11.62
C ASN A 171 -0.96 4.98 10.34
N ASP A 172 0.28 5.47 10.44
CA ASP A 172 1.06 5.98 9.32
C ASP A 172 0.30 6.99 8.43
N GLY A 173 -0.45 7.89 9.07
CA GLY A 173 -1.26 8.91 8.39
C GLY A 173 -2.57 8.38 7.81
N GLN A 174 -2.94 7.13 8.07
CA GLN A 174 -4.17 6.50 7.57
C GLN A 174 -5.13 6.16 8.70
N ASN A 175 -6.40 6.45 8.46
CA ASN A 175 -7.53 5.90 9.19
C ASN A 175 -8.73 5.84 8.25
N PHE A 176 -9.15 4.64 7.88
CA PHE A 176 -10.22 4.44 6.92
C PHE A 176 -11.61 4.75 7.46
N LEU A 177 -11.76 5.18 8.72
CA LEU A 177 -13.01 5.77 9.19
C LEU A 177 -13.20 7.20 8.65
N CYS A 178 -12.11 7.93 8.42
CA CYS A 178 -12.14 9.28 7.85
C CYS A 178 -12.59 9.25 6.40
N GLU A 179 -13.39 10.23 5.97
CA GLU A 179 -13.85 10.36 4.58
C GLU A 179 -12.70 10.39 3.57
N SER A 180 -11.58 11.05 3.91
CA SER A 180 -10.38 11.06 3.09
C SER A 180 -9.54 9.80 3.17
N GLY A 181 -9.81 8.91 4.14
CA GLY A 181 -8.94 7.80 4.51
C GLY A 181 -7.67 8.20 5.29
N ALA A 182 -7.49 9.49 5.59
CA ALA A 182 -6.25 10.04 6.14
C ALA A 182 -6.45 10.82 7.45
N CYS A 183 -5.39 10.90 8.25
CA CYS A 183 -5.40 11.51 9.57
C CYS A 183 -4.03 12.08 9.97
N ILE A 184 -4.02 12.91 11.02
CA ILE A 184 -2.80 13.44 11.64
C ILE A 184 -2.97 13.65 13.14
N MET A 185 -1.86 13.69 13.88
CA MET A 185 -1.86 14.20 15.26
C MET A 185 -1.83 15.73 15.25
N TYR A 186 -2.82 16.37 15.86
CA TYR A 186 -2.95 17.81 16.00
C TYR A 186 -3.35 18.15 17.44
N ASN A 187 -2.55 18.99 18.12
CA ASN A 187 -2.78 19.41 19.51
C ASN A 187 -3.09 18.24 20.46
N GLY A 188 -2.33 17.14 20.35
CA GLY A 188 -2.47 15.96 21.21
C GLY A 188 -3.63 15.02 20.87
N ASN A 189 -4.41 15.30 19.83
CA ASN A 189 -5.49 14.44 19.36
C ASN A 189 -5.24 14.00 17.92
N PHE A 190 -5.69 12.80 17.54
CA PHE A 190 -5.75 12.45 16.12
C PHE A 190 -7.01 13.05 15.50
N ILE A 191 -6.87 13.63 14.31
CA ILE A 191 -8.00 14.21 13.57
C ILE A 191 -8.04 13.68 12.14
N CYS A 192 -9.23 13.60 11.57
CA CYS A 192 -9.41 13.32 10.14
C CYS A 192 -8.95 14.50 9.27
N LEU A 193 -8.21 14.20 8.20
CA LEU A 193 -7.75 15.21 7.24
C LEU A 193 -8.76 15.42 6.10
N PRO A 194 -8.90 16.65 5.56
CA PRO A 194 -9.56 16.87 4.29
C PRO A 194 -8.71 16.36 3.10
N GLN A 195 -9.34 16.23 1.93
CA GLN A 195 -8.68 15.82 0.67
C GLN A 195 -7.99 17.01 -0.01
N ASN A 196 -7.01 17.60 0.67
CA ASN A 196 -6.24 18.73 0.13
C ASN A 196 -4.98 18.22 -0.56
N LYS A 197 -4.63 18.84 -1.69
CA LYS A 197 -3.42 18.52 -2.47
C LYS A 197 -2.17 19.14 -1.86
N LEU A 198 -1.01 18.56 -2.16
CA LEU A 198 0.25 19.24 -1.89
C LEU A 198 0.30 20.59 -2.61
N ASN A 199 0.72 21.62 -1.89
CA ASN A 199 0.94 22.96 -2.42
C ASN A 199 2.42 23.16 -2.72
N VAL A 200 2.96 22.31 -3.58
CA VAL A 200 4.39 22.31 -3.96
C VAL A 200 4.55 22.48 -5.46
N SER A 201 5.47 23.33 -5.88
CA SER A 201 5.83 23.50 -7.30
C SER A 201 6.75 22.39 -7.81
N SER A 202 7.34 21.61 -6.91
CA SER A 202 8.27 20.51 -7.19
C SER A 202 7.94 19.33 -6.27
N PRO A 203 7.97 18.09 -6.77
CA PRO A 203 7.79 16.90 -5.94
C PRO A 203 9.06 16.55 -5.12
N PHE A 204 10.19 17.20 -5.39
CA PHE A 204 11.45 17.00 -4.66
C PHE A 204 11.48 17.84 -3.38
N CYS A 205 12.13 17.31 -2.35
CA CYS A 205 12.24 17.94 -1.04
C CYS A 205 13.59 17.64 -0.38
N TYR A 206 13.95 18.38 0.65
CA TYR A 206 15.05 18.05 1.57
C TYR A 206 14.54 17.76 2.99
N TYR A 207 13.39 18.32 3.34
CA TYR A 207 12.78 18.21 4.66
C TYR A 207 11.27 18.02 4.51
N ASP A 208 10.64 17.35 5.49
CA ASP A 208 9.18 17.19 5.55
C ASP A 208 8.43 18.53 5.49
N SER A 209 9.04 19.60 6.01
CA SER A 209 8.46 20.96 5.99
C SER A 209 8.28 21.56 4.60
N GLU A 210 8.89 20.98 3.57
CA GLU A 210 8.71 21.40 2.18
C GLU A 210 7.54 20.65 1.52
N CYS A 211 7.09 19.54 2.13
CA CYS A 211 6.00 18.70 1.64
C CYS A 211 4.66 19.14 2.23
N THR A 212 4.32 20.40 2.06
CA THR A 212 3.16 21.00 2.72
C THR A 212 1.90 20.94 1.85
N ALA A 213 0.79 20.56 2.47
CA ALA A 213 -0.54 20.78 1.97
C ALA A 213 -1.30 21.73 2.91
N LEU A 214 -1.97 22.72 2.32
CA LEU A 214 -2.75 23.71 3.05
C LEU A 214 -4.07 23.06 3.48
N LEU A 215 -4.37 22.98 4.78
CA LEU A 215 -5.64 22.47 5.31
C LEU A 215 -6.74 23.53 5.27
N GLU A 216 -6.42 24.68 5.85
CA GLU A 216 -7.24 25.88 5.93
C GLU A 216 -6.30 27.09 5.83
N PRO A 217 -6.81 28.31 5.59
CA PRO A 217 -5.98 29.51 5.66
C PRO A 217 -5.21 29.58 6.99
N GLY A 218 -3.89 29.41 6.93
CA GLY A 218 -3.01 29.46 8.12
C GLY A 218 -2.77 28.12 8.83
N ILE A 219 -3.38 27.01 8.39
CA ILE A 219 -3.13 25.67 8.94
C ILE A 219 -2.53 24.78 7.85
N ASN A 220 -1.33 24.28 8.10
CA ASN A 220 -0.58 23.42 7.20
C ASN A 220 -0.45 22.03 7.80
N PHE A 221 -0.48 21.00 6.95
CA PHE A 221 0.06 19.70 7.30
C PHE A 221 1.15 19.31 6.33
N ASN A 222 2.10 18.53 6.83
CA ASN A 222 3.24 18.08 6.05
C ASN A 222 3.13 16.58 5.80
N THR A 223 3.33 16.16 4.56
CA THR A 223 3.60 14.76 4.24
C THR A 223 5.08 14.45 4.44
N LYS A 224 5.48 13.19 4.23
CA LYS A 224 6.86 12.76 4.49
C LYS A 224 7.74 13.01 3.27
N CYS A 225 8.94 13.51 3.49
CA CYS A 225 10.01 13.60 2.52
C CYS A 225 10.82 12.28 2.57
N LEU A 226 10.65 11.42 1.56
CA LEU A 226 11.20 10.06 1.56
C LEU A 226 12.15 9.84 0.39
N CYS A 227 13.13 8.95 0.59
CA CYS A 227 14.04 8.55 -0.48
C CYS A 227 13.28 7.92 -1.64
N ALA A 228 13.53 8.41 -2.85
CA ALA A 228 13.09 7.79 -4.07
C ALA A 228 14.04 6.67 -4.48
N GLN A 229 13.49 5.62 -5.08
CA GLN A 229 14.28 4.52 -5.66
C GLN A 229 14.60 4.86 -7.11
N ASN A 230 15.59 5.74 -7.32
CA ASN A 230 16.01 6.18 -8.65
C ASN A 230 17.52 6.39 -8.76
N GLY A 231 17.96 6.68 -9.99
CA GLY A 231 19.36 6.88 -10.37
C GLY A 231 20.06 8.08 -9.74
N TYR A 232 19.35 8.90 -8.97
CA TYR A 232 19.89 10.11 -8.35
C TYR A 232 19.79 10.11 -6.82
N GLY A 233 19.09 9.14 -6.23
CA GLY A 233 18.86 9.10 -4.79
C GLY A 233 18.11 10.33 -4.26
N TYR A 234 17.25 10.95 -5.08
CA TYR A 234 16.55 12.16 -4.63
C TYR A 234 15.51 11.85 -3.55
N LEU A 235 15.31 12.82 -2.68
CA LEU A 235 14.21 12.87 -1.74
C LEU A 235 12.96 13.45 -2.43
N MET A 236 11.81 12.85 -2.20
CA MET A 236 10.53 13.26 -2.77
C MET A 236 9.42 13.27 -1.73
N CYS A 237 8.46 14.17 -1.89
CA CYS A 237 7.27 14.21 -1.04
C CYS A 237 6.38 13.00 -1.32
N SER A 238 5.93 12.34 -0.26
CA SER A 238 4.83 11.38 -0.32
C SER A 238 3.53 12.12 -0.62
N LEU A 239 2.55 11.41 -1.19
CA LEU A 239 1.27 12.02 -1.56
C LEU A 239 0.49 12.55 -0.37
N ALA A 240 -0.21 13.66 -0.59
CA ALA A 240 -1.28 14.16 0.25
C ALA A 240 -2.62 13.46 -0.06
N PRO A 241 -3.59 13.47 0.86
CA PRO A 241 -4.87 12.77 0.67
C PRO A 241 -5.71 13.30 -0.50
N GLY A 242 -5.50 14.56 -0.90
CA GLY A 242 -6.14 15.16 -2.07
C GLY A 242 -5.42 14.93 -3.39
N ASP A 243 -4.21 14.34 -3.40
CA ASP A 243 -3.50 14.09 -4.66
C ASP A 243 -4.20 12.98 -5.45
N ASP A 244 -4.24 13.09 -6.78
CA ASP A 244 -5.12 12.29 -7.64
C ASP A 244 -4.91 10.77 -7.48
N ILE A 245 -3.66 10.34 -7.29
CA ILE A 245 -3.32 8.92 -7.06
C ILE A 245 -3.87 8.44 -5.72
N TYR A 246 -3.77 9.24 -4.66
CA TYR A 246 -4.28 8.89 -3.34
C TYR A 246 -5.81 8.88 -3.32
N MET A 247 -6.45 9.88 -3.93
CA MET A 247 -7.91 9.91 -4.08
C MET A 247 -8.42 8.70 -4.87
N ASN A 248 -7.74 8.31 -5.96
CA ASN A 248 -8.12 7.10 -6.70
C ASN A 248 -8.03 5.85 -5.83
N TYR A 249 -6.98 5.73 -5.01
CA TYR A 249 -6.83 4.65 -4.04
C TYR A 249 -7.98 4.62 -3.03
N THR A 250 -8.28 5.73 -2.36
CA THR A 250 -9.33 5.75 -1.33
C THR A 250 -10.73 5.59 -1.92
N ASN A 251 -10.97 6.08 -3.14
CA ASN A 251 -12.23 5.85 -3.85
C ASN A 251 -12.45 4.36 -4.19
N ILE A 252 -11.46 3.67 -4.75
CA ILE A 252 -11.60 2.25 -5.08
C ILE A 252 -11.63 1.37 -3.82
N LEU A 253 -10.89 1.73 -2.77
CA LEU A 253 -10.99 1.08 -1.47
C LEU A 253 -12.37 1.29 -0.83
N GLY A 254 -12.93 2.50 -0.95
CA GLY A 254 -14.31 2.82 -0.55
C GLY A 254 -15.34 1.93 -1.26
N LYS A 255 -15.17 1.68 -2.56
CA LYS A 255 -16.03 0.73 -3.30
C LYS A 255 -15.90 -0.69 -2.78
N TRP A 256 -14.68 -1.14 -2.48
CA TRP A 256 -14.44 -2.47 -1.93
C TRP A 256 -15.12 -2.65 -0.58
N VAL A 257 -14.93 -1.72 0.36
CA VAL A 257 -15.48 -1.85 1.72
C VAL A 257 -17.00 -1.74 1.81
N ASN A 258 -17.61 -1.10 0.81
CA ASN A 258 -19.06 -1.03 0.67
C ASN A 258 -19.63 -2.12 -0.25
N SER A 259 -18.79 -3.02 -0.76
CA SER A 259 -19.24 -4.12 -1.62
C SER A 259 -19.94 -5.21 -0.81
N LYS A 260 -20.89 -5.92 -1.43
CA LYS A 260 -21.55 -7.07 -0.78
C LYS A 260 -20.61 -8.25 -0.54
N VAL A 261 -19.53 -8.36 -1.33
CA VAL A 261 -18.61 -9.49 -1.28
C VAL A 261 -17.54 -9.35 -0.20
N ILE A 262 -17.38 -8.18 0.41
CA ILE A 262 -16.41 -8.00 1.50
C ILE A 262 -16.72 -8.91 2.70
N SER A 263 -17.99 -9.29 2.91
CA SER A 263 -18.39 -10.25 3.95
C SER A 263 -17.83 -11.65 3.76
N LYS A 264 -17.24 -11.97 2.59
CA LYS A 264 -16.53 -13.23 2.34
C LYS A 264 -15.10 -13.23 2.90
N CYS A 265 -14.60 -12.07 3.30
CA CYS A 265 -13.26 -11.94 3.88
C CYS A 265 -13.27 -12.16 5.38
N HIS A 266 -12.19 -12.74 5.89
CA HIS A 266 -11.96 -12.78 7.33
C HIS A 266 -11.78 -11.34 7.88
N THR A 267 -12.30 -11.10 9.07
CA THR A 267 -12.35 -9.78 9.71
C THR A 267 -10.97 -9.09 9.83
N THR A 268 -9.94 -9.86 10.15
CA THR A 268 -8.54 -9.39 10.27
C THR A 268 -7.85 -9.11 8.93
N ARG A 269 -8.48 -9.53 7.82
CA ARG A 269 -7.90 -9.46 6.47
C ARG A 269 -8.85 -8.83 5.45
N ARG A 270 -9.86 -8.09 5.91
CA ARG A 270 -10.89 -7.49 5.06
C ARG A 270 -10.35 -6.53 3.99
N THR A 271 -9.20 -5.90 4.21
CA THR A 271 -8.50 -5.04 3.23
C THR A 271 -7.27 -5.72 2.61
N ASN A 272 -7.05 -7.00 2.89
CA ASN A 272 -5.92 -7.74 2.33
C ASN A 272 -6.17 -8.08 0.87
N LEU A 273 -5.20 -7.77 0.00
CA LEU A 273 -5.33 -7.97 -1.44
C LEU A 273 -5.51 -9.44 -1.86
N ASN A 274 -5.11 -10.43 -1.04
CA ASN A 274 -5.40 -11.84 -1.34
C ASN A 274 -6.91 -12.10 -1.25
N CYS A 275 -7.57 -11.62 -0.19
CA CYS A 275 -9.02 -11.74 -0.08
C CYS A 275 -9.75 -10.95 -1.16
N VAL A 276 -9.32 -9.71 -1.42
CA VAL A 276 -9.93 -8.89 -2.48
C VAL A 276 -9.87 -9.61 -3.82
N LYS A 277 -8.69 -10.15 -4.18
CA LYS A 277 -8.49 -10.89 -5.42
C LYS A 277 -9.41 -12.12 -5.54
N ALA A 278 -9.67 -12.79 -4.43
CA ALA A 278 -10.45 -14.02 -4.41
C ALA A 278 -11.94 -13.78 -4.69
N TYR A 279 -12.46 -12.61 -4.29
CA TYR A 279 -13.91 -12.39 -4.23
C TYR A 279 -14.44 -11.20 -5.01
N TRP A 280 -13.58 -10.27 -5.40
CA TRP A 280 -13.99 -9.13 -6.21
C TRP A 280 -13.84 -9.39 -7.70
N ASP A 281 -14.38 -8.48 -8.51
CA ASP A 281 -14.11 -8.51 -9.95
C ASP A 281 -12.61 -8.30 -10.21
N TYR A 282 -12.05 -9.04 -11.17
CA TYR A 282 -10.60 -9.00 -11.40
C TYR A 282 -10.11 -7.61 -11.83
N GLN A 283 -10.89 -6.88 -12.64
CA GLN A 283 -10.53 -5.53 -13.06
C GLN A 283 -10.56 -4.57 -11.86
N ASP A 284 -11.57 -4.67 -10.99
CA ASP A 284 -11.65 -3.84 -9.78
C ASP A 284 -10.53 -4.17 -8.78
N TYR A 285 -10.20 -5.47 -8.61
CA TYR A 285 -9.04 -5.91 -7.84
C TYR A 285 -7.72 -5.31 -8.36
N VAL A 286 -7.44 -5.41 -9.67
CA VAL A 286 -6.22 -4.86 -10.26
C VAL A 286 -6.18 -3.34 -10.08
N THR A 287 -7.32 -2.67 -10.21
CA THR A 287 -7.44 -1.22 -9.98
C THR A 287 -7.10 -0.86 -8.54
N LEU A 288 -7.65 -1.58 -7.54
CA LEU A 288 -7.30 -1.37 -6.13
C LEU A 288 -5.83 -1.66 -5.87
N ALA A 289 -5.33 -2.82 -6.31
CA ALA A 289 -3.95 -3.22 -6.07
C ALA A 289 -2.95 -2.23 -6.67
N TYR A 290 -3.23 -1.71 -7.88
CA TYR A 290 -2.40 -0.71 -8.54
C TYR A 290 -2.39 0.61 -7.76
N PHE A 291 -3.56 1.20 -7.48
CA PHE A 291 -3.63 2.50 -6.80
C PHE A 291 -3.17 2.41 -5.34
N GLN A 292 -3.42 1.30 -4.64
CA GLN A 292 -2.89 1.06 -3.30
C GLN A 292 -1.36 1.02 -3.32
N ALA A 293 -0.77 0.23 -4.22
CA ALA A 293 0.68 0.16 -4.33
C ALA A 293 1.25 1.54 -4.65
N TYR A 294 0.68 2.25 -5.63
CA TYR A 294 1.17 3.56 -6.05
C TYR A 294 1.03 4.62 -4.95
N ALA A 295 -0.12 4.69 -4.29
CA ALA A 295 -0.37 5.72 -3.30
C ALA A 295 0.54 5.57 -2.08
N LEU A 296 0.73 4.32 -1.62
CA LEU A 296 1.52 4.03 -0.42
C LEU A 296 3.04 4.06 -0.66
N ASN A 297 3.49 3.89 -1.90
CA ASN A 297 4.90 3.84 -2.26
C ASN A 297 5.24 4.80 -3.41
N TYR A 298 4.54 5.93 -3.48
CA TYR A 298 4.65 6.89 -4.60
C TYR A 298 6.09 7.30 -4.88
N THR A 299 6.87 7.59 -3.84
CA THR A 299 8.27 8.01 -3.98
C THR A 299 9.15 6.90 -4.54
N GLN A 300 8.79 5.63 -4.36
CA GLN A 300 9.58 4.52 -4.88
C GLN A 300 9.46 4.41 -6.40
N PHE A 301 8.29 4.63 -6.99
CA PHE A 301 8.05 4.30 -8.40
C PHE A 301 8.30 5.44 -9.40
N ASN A 302 8.52 6.67 -8.92
CA ASN A 302 8.71 7.81 -9.81
C ASN A 302 10.17 7.99 -10.23
N ASN A 303 10.37 8.28 -11.52
CA ASN A 303 11.69 8.53 -12.13
C ASN A 303 12.69 7.37 -11.98
N SER A 304 12.22 6.12 -11.82
CA SER A 304 13.08 4.94 -11.73
C SER A 304 13.55 4.46 -13.11
N ASP A 305 14.83 4.07 -13.21
CA ASP A 305 15.38 3.47 -14.43
C ASP A 305 14.88 2.04 -14.66
N SER A 306 14.95 1.56 -15.90
CA SER A 306 14.41 0.25 -16.31
C SER A 306 14.90 -0.94 -15.47
N CYS A 307 16.18 -0.96 -15.08
CA CYS A 307 16.73 -1.99 -14.20
C CYS A 307 16.15 -1.93 -12.78
N VAL A 308 15.95 -0.73 -12.22
CA VAL A 308 15.31 -0.53 -10.91
C VAL A 308 13.87 -1.01 -10.97
N LYS A 309 13.15 -0.65 -12.04
CA LYS A 309 11.79 -1.11 -12.30
C LYS A 309 11.70 -2.63 -12.33
N ASN A 310 12.68 -3.31 -12.92
CA ASN A 310 12.70 -4.76 -13.04
C ASN A 310 13.08 -5.46 -11.72
N ILE A 311 14.14 -5.00 -11.05
CA ILE A 311 14.69 -5.67 -9.86
C ILE A 311 13.88 -5.36 -8.61
N TYR A 312 13.60 -4.08 -8.34
CA TYR A 312 12.96 -3.65 -7.09
C TYR A 312 11.44 -3.52 -7.18
N GLN A 313 10.90 -3.27 -8.38
CA GLN A 313 9.54 -2.77 -8.53
C GLN A 313 8.68 -3.58 -9.51
N SER A 314 9.14 -4.76 -9.93
CA SER A 314 8.50 -5.54 -11.00
C SER A 314 7.01 -5.80 -10.75
N SER A 315 6.64 -6.08 -9.50
CA SER A 315 5.24 -6.30 -9.11
C SER A 315 4.35 -5.09 -9.38
N PHE A 316 4.84 -3.87 -9.11
CA PHE A 316 4.10 -2.64 -9.36
C PHE A 316 3.92 -2.40 -10.86
N TRP A 317 5.00 -2.50 -11.65
CA TRP A 317 4.94 -2.25 -13.09
C TRP A 317 4.08 -3.28 -13.83
N ARG A 318 4.00 -4.52 -13.34
CA ARG A 318 3.04 -5.52 -13.85
C ARG A 318 1.59 -5.10 -13.58
N LEU A 319 1.27 -4.69 -12.34
CA LEU A 319 -0.07 -4.20 -12.00
C LEU A 319 -0.46 -2.98 -12.84
N GLN A 320 0.47 -2.05 -13.06
CA GLN A 320 0.25 -0.89 -13.90
C GLN A 320 -0.06 -1.28 -15.36
N ALA A 321 0.72 -2.20 -15.93
CA ALA A 321 0.50 -2.68 -17.29
C ALA A 321 -0.87 -3.36 -17.44
N GLU A 322 -1.24 -4.21 -16.46
CA GLU A 322 -2.56 -4.84 -16.41
C GLU A 322 -3.68 -3.80 -16.31
N TYR A 323 -3.57 -2.83 -15.40
CA TYR A 323 -4.55 -1.73 -15.26
C TYR A 323 -4.77 -0.97 -16.59
N PHE A 324 -3.69 -0.56 -17.25
CA PHE A 324 -3.79 0.17 -18.53
C PHE A 324 -4.33 -0.69 -19.68
N SER A 325 -4.17 -2.01 -19.63
CA SER A 325 -4.81 -2.90 -20.61
C SER A 325 -6.34 -2.83 -20.53
N PHE A 326 -6.90 -2.66 -19.32
CA PHE A 326 -8.34 -2.55 -19.13
C PHE A 326 -8.91 -1.18 -19.50
N THR A 327 -8.16 -0.09 -19.33
CA THR A 327 -8.63 1.26 -19.66
C THR A 327 -8.63 1.52 -21.16
N LYS A 328 -7.60 1.06 -21.89
CA LYS A 328 -7.54 1.16 -23.36
C LYS A 328 -8.68 0.41 -24.06
N ASN A 329 -9.09 -0.73 -23.51
CA ASN A 329 -10.22 -1.50 -24.06
C ASN A 329 -11.57 -0.78 -23.86
N LYS A 330 -11.72 0.02 -22.80
CA LYS A 330 -12.94 0.84 -22.59
C LYS A 330 -13.04 1.99 -23.58
N GLU A 331 -11.92 2.63 -23.93
CA GLU A 331 -11.89 3.69 -24.96
C GLU A 331 -12.10 3.12 -26.38
N SER A 332 -11.59 1.93 -26.66
CA SER A 332 -11.76 1.26 -27.95
C SER A 332 -13.17 0.70 -28.15
N GLY A 333 -13.85 0.26 -27.07
CA GLY A 333 -15.24 -0.21 -27.12
C GLY A 333 -16.28 0.92 -27.23
N GLY A 334 -15.95 2.13 -26.77
CA GLY A 334 -16.82 3.32 -26.91
C GLY A 334 -16.96 3.82 -28.36
N LEU A 335 -15.96 3.55 -29.21
CA LEU A 335 -15.99 3.92 -30.63
C LEU A 335 -16.84 2.97 -31.51
N ILE A 336 -17.10 1.74 -31.05
CA ILE A 336 -17.91 0.77 -31.83
C ILE A 336 -19.42 0.97 -31.60
N LEU A 337 -19.84 1.59 -30.50
CA LEU A 337 -21.26 1.92 -30.24
C LEU A 337 -21.70 3.29 -30.76
N ALA A 338 -20.76 4.15 -31.20
CA ALA A 338 -21.07 5.45 -31.79
C ALA A 338 -21.31 5.42 -33.32
N LEU A 339 -21.07 4.28 -33.99
CA LEU A 339 -21.29 4.09 -35.43
C LEU A 339 -22.52 3.23 -35.77
N GLY A 340 -23.33 2.87 -34.76
CA GLY A 340 -24.46 1.94 -34.90
C GLY A 340 -25.88 2.55 -34.90
N ILE A 341 -26.05 3.88 -34.97
CA ILE A 341 -27.39 4.52 -34.94
C ILE A 341 -27.54 5.65 -35.98
N SER A 342 -27.01 5.49 -37.20
CA SER A 342 -27.22 6.49 -38.28
C SER A 342 -27.48 5.90 -39.67
N LEU A 343 -28.00 4.67 -39.75
CA LEU A 343 -28.51 4.09 -41.00
C LEU A 343 -29.91 3.49 -40.83
N PHE A 344 -30.87 4.32 -40.43
CA PHE A 344 -32.31 4.10 -40.65
C PHE A 344 -32.99 5.46 -40.71
N TYR A 345 -32.81 6.20 -41.80
CA TYR A 345 -33.75 7.22 -42.30
C TYR A 345 -33.23 7.69 -43.67
N LEU A 346 -33.66 6.99 -44.73
CA LEU A 346 -34.02 7.53 -46.05
C LEU A 346 -34.63 6.41 -46.90
#